data_AF-A0A969BIH9-F1
#
_entry.id   AF-A0A969BIH9-F1
#
_cell.length_a   1.000
_cell.length_b   1.000
_cell.length_c   1.000
_cell.angle_alpha   90.00
_cell.angle_beta   90.00
_cell.angle_gamma   90.00
#
_symmetry.space_group_name_H-M   'P 1'
#
loop_
_entity.id
_entity.type
_entity.pdbx_description
1 polymer ?
#
loop_
_entity_poly.entity_id
_entity_poly.type
_entity_poly.pdbx_seq_one_letter_code
_entity_poly.pdbx_strand_id
1 'polypeptide(L)'
;MIELPKIPEIAEVIGVSFRQIKRSLSRLEELELYFWEPVLVRGQNLAGKKAKELCQQKKTSKSSGKNKMTDLSNSGQFCPNDDRIVQLRTNLSNFGQNCPNREPETLPSKGLFSPQTYSDLIQTLSEDERENFLQFGLKKTASLPKPPELPIKWIEAHFEELHGQWLETLTQKLKYNFEAFSEPQHQMWYGQLKVVVEAGNGTSLRQFFKDDFYECWFNWAKSARADVRELLVNNPILLEGNYG
;
A
#
# COMPACT_ATOMS: atom_id res chain seq x y z
N MET A 1 -1.50 -33.89 -6.88
CA MET A 1 -2.40 -33.12 -6.00
C MET A 1 -3.58 -34.04 -5.70
N ILE A 2 -3.79 -34.41 -4.44
CA ILE A 2 -4.89 -35.31 -4.07
C ILE A 2 -6.10 -34.42 -3.75
N GLU A 3 -7.21 -34.60 -4.46
CA GLU A 3 -8.44 -33.89 -4.14
C GLU A 3 -9.04 -34.52 -2.87
N LEU A 4 -9.11 -33.72 -1.80
CA LEU A 4 -9.80 -34.14 -0.58
C LEU A 4 -11.32 -34.05 -0.76
N PRO A 5 -12.07 -34.95 -0.09
CA PRO A 5 -13.53 -34.82 0.04
C PRO A 5 -13.91 -33.46 0.63
N LYS A 6 -15.15 -33.03 0.39
CA LYS A 6 -15.59 -31.73 0.92
C LYS A 6 -15.58 -31.79 2.45
N ILE A 7 -15.21 -30.68 3.11
CA ILE A 7 -15.17 -30.59 4.59
C ILE A 7 -16.46 -31.12 5.27
N PRO A 8 -17.69 -30.89 4.75
CA PRO A 8 -18.90 -31.49 5.32
C PRO A 8 -18.94 -33.02 5.26
N GLU A 9 -18.42 -33.64 4.20
CA GLU A 9 -18.36 -35.10 4.04
C GLU A 9 -17.36 -35.69 5.05
N ILE A 10 -16.22 -35.02 5.25
CA ILE A 10 -15.23 -35.37 6.27
C ILE A 10 -15.83 -35.25 7.69
N ALA A 11 -16.64 -34.20 7.93
CA ALA A 11 -17.32 -33.98 9.21
C ALA A 11 -18.28 -35.11 9.55
N GLU A 12 -19.05 -35.57 8.57
CA GLU A 12 -20.00 -36.66 8.72
C GLU A 12 -19.31 -38.00 8.98
N VAL A 13 -18.26 -38.33 8.22
CA VAL A 13 -17.52 -39.59 8.37
C VAL A 13 -16.78 -39.67 9.70
N ILE A 14 -16.16 -38.57 10.15
CA ILE A 14 -15.35 -38.53 11.39
C ILE A 14 -16.23 -38.27 12.62
N GLY A 15 -17.48 -37.82 12.44
CA GLY A 15 -18.39 -37.50 13.54
C GLY A 15 -17.97 -36.26 14.33
N VAL A 16 -17.28 -35.32 13.69
CA VAL A 16 -16.82 -34.06 14.31
C VAL A 16 -17.47 -32.85 13.67
N SER A 17 -17.56 -31.75 14.41
CA SER A 17 -18.14 -30.53 13.84
C SER A 17 -17.31 -29.98 12.68
N PHE A 18 -17.99 -29.38 11.70
CA PHE A 18 -17.36 -28.64 10.60
C PHE A 18 -16.34 -27.60 11.09
N ARG A 19 -16.61 -26.94 12.22
CA ARG A 19 -15.69 -25.96 12.84
C ARG A 19 -14.42 -26.62 13.36
N GLN A 20 -14.53 -27.82 13.91
CA GLN A 20 -13.39 -28.59 14.42
C GLN A 20 -12.42 -28.91 13.28
N ILE A 21 -12.94 -29.43 12.16
CA ILE A 21 -12.11 -29.79 10.99
C ILE A 21 -11.40 -28.56 10.43
N LYS A 22 -12.10 -27.43 10.29
CA LYS A 22 -11.46 -26.19 9.84
C LYS A 22 -10.30 -25.76 10.73
N ARG A 23 -10.47 -25.80 12.05
CA ARG A 23 -9.37 -25.48 12.99
C ARG A 23 -8.20 -26.44 12.86
N SER A 24 -8.47 -27.74 12.69
CA SER A 24 -7.42 -28.74 12.49
C SER A 24 -6.67 -28.54 11.18
N LEU A 25 -7.37 -28.24 10.08
CA LEU A 25 -6.74 -27.94 8.79
C LEU A 25 -5.86 -26.68 8.86
N SER A 26 -6.35 -25.60 9.47
CA SER A 26 -5.54 -24.39 9.71
C SER A 26 -4.28 -24.70 10.52
N ARG A 27 -4.37 -25.57 11.53
CA ARG A 27 -3.20 -25.95 12.32
C ARG A 27 -2.19 -26.80 11.53
N LEU A 28 -2.65 -27.63 10.60
CA LEU A 28 -1.76 -28.40 9.72
C LEU A 28 -1.05 -27.50 8.70
N GLU A 29 -1.73 -26.45 8.25
CA GLU A 29 -1.18 -25.41 7.38
C GLU A 29 -0.13 -24.56 8.11
N GLU A 30 -0.41 -24.13 9.35
CA GLU A 30 0.55 -23.43 10.22
C GLU A 30 1.83 -24.24 10.48
N LEU A 31 1.74 -25.57 10.46
CA LEU A 31 2.88 -26.48 10.64
C LEU A 31 3.58 -26.85 9.32
N GLU A 32 3.16 -26.27 8.19
CA GLU A 32 3.65 -26.58 6.84
C GLU A 32 3.52 -28.06 6.46
N LEU A 33 2.63 -28.80 7.14
CA LEU A 33 2.39 -30.23 6.89
C LEU A 33 1.35 -30.45 5.80
N TYR A 34 0.44 -29.50 5.62
CA TYR A 34 -0.66 -29.62 4.67
C TYR A 34 -1.11 -28.27 4.13
N PHE A 35 -1.14 -28.13 2.81
CA PHE A 35 -1.71 -26.96 2.13
C PHE A 35 -3.17 -27.25 1.75
N TRP A 36 -4.10 -26.39 2.15
CA TRP A 36 -5.51 -26.51 1.79
C TRP A 36 -6.07 -25.15 1.36
N GLU A 37 -6.85 -25.13 0.28
CA GLU A 37 -7.43 -23.89 -0.24
C GLU A 37 -8.97 -23.95 -0.22
N PRO A 38 -9.66 -22.96 0.37
CA PRO A 38 -11.11 -22.90 0.31
C PRO A 38 -11.57 -22.52 -1.11
N VAL A 39 -12.07 -23.50 -1.86
CA VAL A 39 -12.54 -23.35 -3.25
C VAL A 39 -13.64 -22.28 -3.44
N LEU A 40 -14.45 -21.99 -2.41
CA LEU A 40 -15.46 -20.94 -2.49
C LEU A 40 -15.82 -20.37 -1.11
N VAL A 41 -15.53 -19.08 -0.89
CA VAL A 41 -16.00 -18.34 0.29
C VAL A 41 -17.24 -17.53 -0.11
N ARG A 42 -18.44 -17.95 0.32
CA ARG A 42 -19.64 -17.11 0.27
C ARG A 42 -19.87 -16.44 1.61
N GLY A 43 -19.70 -15.12 1.65
CA GLY A 43 -20.08 -14.28 2.78
C GLY A 43 -21.52 -13.78 2.63
N GLN A 44 -22.34 -13.90 3.68
CA GLN A 44 -23.63 -13.24 3.76
C GLN A 44 -23.62 -12.26 4.94
N ASN A 45 -23.82 -10.98 4.67
CA ASN A 45 -23.96 -9.97 5.72
C ASN A 45 -25.36 -10.03 6.34
N LEU A 46 -25.47 -10.75 7.45
CA LEU A 46 -26.73 -10.90 8.19
C LEU A 46 -27.20 -9.59 8.83
N ALA A 47 -26.29 -8.69 9.21
CA ALA A 47 -26.64 -7.39 9.76
C ALA A 47 -27.27 -6.47 8.69
N GLY A 48 -26.70 -6.47 7.48
CA GLY A 48 -27.23 -5.72 6.33
C GLY A 48 -28.61 -6.23 5.87
N LYS A 49 -28.84 -7.54 5.94
CA LYS A 49 -30.16 -8.13 5.65
C LYS A 49 -31.22 -7.63 6.64
N LYS A 50 -30.93 -7.70 7.95
CA LYS A 50 -31.82 -7.20 9.01
C LYS A 50 -32.07 -5.68 8.89
N ALA A 51 -31.04 -4.90 8.58
CA ALA A 51 -31.18 -3.45 8.40
C ALA A 51 -32.09 -3.09 7.22
N LYS A 52 -32.00 -3.82 6.09
CA LYS A 52 -32.90 -3.63 4.94
C LYS A 52 -34.34 -3.99 5.27
N GLU A 53 -34.58 -5.09 5.98
CA GLU A 53 -35.91 -5.50 6.41
C GLU A 53 -36.55 -4.44 7.34
N LEU A 54 -35.79 -3.90 8.30
CA LEU A 54 -36.26 -2.82 9.19
C LEU A 54 -36.57 -1.50 8.44
N CYS A 55 -35.77 -1.14 7.44
CA CYS A 55 -36.01 0.06 6.63
C CYS A 55 -37.25 -0.08 5.73
N GLN A 56 -37.55 -1.29 5.25
CA GLN A 56 -38.75 -1.55 4.44
C GLN A 56 -40.02 -1.52 5.30
N GLN A 57 -39.98 -2.07 6.52
CA GLN A 57 -41.10 -1.98 7.47
C GLN A 57 -41.42 -0.52 7.89
N LYS A 58 -40.41 0.36 7.98
CA LYS A 58 -40.61 1.80 8.23
C LYS A 58 -41.22 2.56 7.05
N LYS A 59 -41.08 2.06 5.82
CA LYS A 59 -41.68 2.67 4.61
C LYS A 59 -43.16 2.31 4.46
N THR A 60 -43.58 1.11 4.88
CA THR A 60 -44.98 0.67 4.82
C THR A 60 -45.86 1.20 5.95
N SER A 61 -45.26 1.78 7.00
CA SER A 61 -45.97 2.33 8.18
C SER A 61 -46.13 3.86 8.16
N LYS A 62 -45.69 4.55 7.10
CA LYS A 62 -45.92 5.99 6.90
C LYS A 62 -46.95 6.24 5.79
N SER A 63 -48.20 5.85 6.05
CA SER A 63 -49.34 6.45 5.37
C SER A 63 -49.75 7.73 6.11
N SER A 64 -49.90 8.82 5.34
CA SER A 64 -50.65 10.04 5.70
C SER A 64 -50.08 10.90 6.83
N GLY A 65 -49.19 11.83 6.46
CA GLY A 65 -48.86 13.00 7.29
C GLY A 65 -48.28 14.08 6.39
N LYS A 66 -49.15 14.96 5.88
CA LYS A 66 -48.80 16.17 5.12
C LYS A 66 -47.75 16.97 5.90
N ASN A 67 -46.52 17.05 5.38
CA ASN A 67 -45.54 18.02 5.87
C ASN A 67 -45.27 19.07 4.80
N LYS A 68 -45.49 20.31 5.22
CA LYS A 68 -45.27 21.57 4.53
C LYS A 68 -43.87 21.62 3.93
N MET A 69 -43.83 22.07 2.68
CA MET A 69 -42.67 22.55 1.97
C MET A 69 -42.16 23.80 2.70
N THR A 70 -40.92 23.77 3.17
CA THR A 70 -40.23 24.97 3.67
C THR A 70 -39.44 25.53 2.50
N ASP A 71 -39.81 26.74 2.06
CA ASP A 71 -39.12 27.48 1.01
C ASP A 71 -37.66 27.75 1.41
N LEU A 72 -36.73 27.33 0.55
CA LEU A 72 -35.33 27.70 0.64
C LEU A 72 -35.16 29.08 -0.02
N SER A 73 -34.76 30.04 0.80
CA SER A 73 -34.43 31.42 0.44
C SER A 73 -33.29 31.51 -0.58
N ASN A 74 -33.48 32.44 -1.52
CA ASN A 74 -32.55 32.86 -2.57
C ASN A 74 -31.25 33.48 -2.04
N SER A 75 -30.23 33.41 -2.91
CA SER A 75 -29.13 34.37 -3.13
C SER A 75 -28.18 34.75 -2.00
N GLY A 76 -26.91 34.34 -2.17
CA GLY A 76 -25.73 35.19 -1.99
C GLY A 76 -25.37 35.62 -0.57
N GLN A 77 -24.68 34.75 0.18
CA GLN A 77 -23.87 35.20 1.31
C GLN A 77 -22.43 35.44 0.84
N PHE A 78 -22.07 36.73 0.80
CA PHE A 78 -20.70 37.22 0.70
C PHE A 78 -19.94 36.84 1.98
N CYS A 79 -18.85 36.10 1.85
CA CYS A 79 -17.88 35.94 2.93
C CYS A 79 -16.88 37.12 2.90
N PRO A 80 -16.58 37.77 4.03
CA PRO A 80 -15.58 38.83 4.09
C PRO A 80 -14.16 38.27 3.93
N ASN A 81 -13.39 38.92 3.05
CA ASN A 81 -11.96 38.69 2.86
C ASN A 81 -11.19 39.34 4.01
N ASP A 82 -10.76 38.56 4.99
CA ASP A 82 -9.65 38.94 5.85
C ASP A 82 -8.91 37.67 6.28
N ASP A 83 -8.00 37.21 5.42
CA ASP A 83 -6.82 36.47 5.87
C ASP A 83 -5.63 36.83 4.98
N ARG A 84 -4.79 37.71 5.53
CA ARG A 84 -3.44 38.01 5.05
C ARG A 84 -2.60 36.73 5.12
N ILE A 85 -2.31 36.12 3.98
CA ILE A 85 -1.15 35.25 3.85
C ILE A 85 -0.08 35.95 3.03
N VAL A 86 1.03 36.17 3.70
CA VAL A 86 2.27 36.80 3.26
C VAL A 86 2.79 36.11 2.01
N GLN A 87 2.76 36.83 0.88
CA GLN A 87 3.58 36.53 -0.28
C GLN A 87 5.04 36.86 0.05
N LEU A 88 5.84 35.85 0.42
CA LEU A 88 7.28 35.99 0.32
C LEU A 88 7.70 35.51 -1.07
N ARG A 89 7.88 36.49 -1.96
CA ARG A 89 8.63 36.34 -3.21
C ARG A 89 10.06 35.90 -2.91
N THR A 90 10.56 34.93 -3.64
CA THR A 90 11.95 34.97 -4.12
C THR A 90 11.94 34.60 -5.60
N ASN A 91 12.02 35.64 -6.43
CA ASN A 91 12.28 35.56 -7.86
C ASN A 91 13.80 35.46 -8.07
N LEU A 92 14.30 34.36 -8.62
CA LEU A 92 15.55 34.24 -9.41
C LEU A 92 15.44 32.87 -10.12
N SER A 93 15.56 32.65 -11.42
CA SER A 93 15.80 33.47 -12.60
C SER A 93 15.31 32.67 -13.81
N ASN A 94 14.75 33.37 -14.81
CA ASN A 94 14.58 32.84 -16.16
C ASN A 94 15.96 32.75 -16.82
N PHE A 95 16.36 31.55 -17.25
CA PHE A 95 17.27 31.40 -18.39
C PHE A 95 16.83 30.19 -19.20
N GLY A 96 16.27 30.46 -20.38
CA GLY A 96 16.11 29.45 -21.41
C GLY A 96 17.48 29.05 -21.93
N GLN A 97 17.78 27.76 -21.93
CA GLN A 97 18.77 27.17 -22.80
C GLN A 97 18.15 25.96 -23.49
N ASN A 98 18.00 26.10 -24.81
CA ASN A 98 17.88 25.00 -25.74
C ASN A 98 18.99 23.97 -25.48
N CYS A 99 18.61 22.72 -25.23
CA CYS A 99 19.52 21.60 -25.37
C CYS A 99 19.13 20.83 -26.66
N PRO A 100 20.06 20.64 -27.61
CA PRO A 100 19.81 19.89 -28.82
C PRO A 100 19.67 18.39 -28.51
N ASN A 101 18.85 17.71 -29.31
CA ASN A 101 18.64 16.25 -29.31
C ASN A 101 19.97 15.50 -29.13
N ARG A 102 20.10 14.82 -27.99
CA ARG A 102 21.06 13.72 -27.82
C ARG A 102 20.24 12.44 -27.73
N GLU A 103 20.50 11.52 -28.66
CA GLU A 103 19.93 10.18 -28.63
C GLU A 103 20.19 9.52 -27.26
N PRO A 104 19.24 8.73 -26.73
CA PRO A 104 19.49 7.98 -25.51
C PRO A 104 20.57 6.93 -25.79
N GLU A 105 21.76 7.12 -25.22
CA GLU A 105 22.76 6.06 -25.14
C GLU A 105 22.16 4.85 -24.43
N THR A 106 22.38 3.69 -25.03
CA THR A 106 21.88 2.39 -24.60
C THR A 106 22.18 2.11 -23.13
N LEU A 107 21.13 1.92 -22.34
CA LEU A 107 21.18 1.36 -21.00
C LEU A 107 22.06 0.10 -21.00
N PRO A 108 23.14 0.03 -20.20
CA PRO A 108 23.85 -1.21 -19.99
C PRO A 108 22.90 -2.19 -19.28
N SER A 109 22.91 -3.42 -19.78
CA SER A 109 22.12 -4.55 -19.32
C SER A 109 22.11 -4.67 -17.79
N LYS A 110 20.93 -4.95 -17.23
CA LYS A 110 20.71 -5.41 -15.86
C LYS A 110 21.57 -6.64 -15.53
N GLY A 111 22.81 -6.40 -15.12
CA GLY A 111 23.51 -7.24 -14.16
C GLY A 111 23.27 -6.63 -12.79
N LEU A 112 23.01 -7.46 -11.78
CA LEU A 112 23.01 -7.02 -10.38
C LEU A 112 24.38 -6.39 -10.06
N PHE A 113 24.49 -5.07 -10.19
CA PHE A 113 25.67 -4.34 -9.73
C PHE A 113 25.56 -4.22 -8.21
N SER A 114 26.25 -5.09 -7.50
CA SER A 114 26.60 -4.83 -6.11
C SER A 114 27.49 -3.57 -6.10
N PRO A 115 27.10 -2.47 -5.43
CA PRO A 115 27.92 -1.26 -5.38
C PRO A 115 29.29 -1.60 -4.75
N GLN A 116 30.38 -1.19 -5.42
CA GLN A 116 31.75 -1.47 -4.96
C GLN A 116 32.25 -0.40 -3.99
N THR A 117 31.65 0.78 -3.99
CA THR A 117 31.99 1.86 -3.06
C THR A 117 30.75 2.46 -2.42
N TYR A 118 30.92 3.10 -1.27
CA TYR A 118 29.86 3.86 -0.60
C TYR A 118 29.27 4.94 -1.52
N SER A 119 30.10 5.61 -2.32
CA SER A 119 29.63 6.62 -3.26
C SER A 119 28.73 6.02 -4.35
N ASP A 120 29.06 4.83 -4.86
CA ASP A 120 28.21 4.12 -5.82
C ASP A 120 26.87 3.75 -5.19
N LEU A 121 26.89 3.21 -3.97
CA LEU A 121 25.66 2.88 -3.24
C LEU A 121 24.78 4.11 -3.09
N ILE A 122 25.33 5.19 -2.55
CA ILE A 122 24.57 6.42 -2.32
C ILE A 122 24.00 6.92 -3.65
N GLN A 123 24.77 6.92 -4.74
CA GLN A 123 24.28 7.33 -6.05
C GLN A 123 23.09 6.51 -6.57
N THR A 124 23.05 5.21 -6.26
CA THR A 124 21.93 4.33 -6.65
C THR A 124 20.65 4.54 -5.85
N LEU A 125 20.74 5.03 -4.61
CA LEU A 125 19.59 5.26 -3.74
C LEU A 125 18.90 6.59 -4.09
N SER A 126 17.57 6.64 -3.96
CA SER A 126 16.80 7.90 -3.99
C SER A 126 17.11 8.78 -2.76
N GLU A 127 16.76 10.08 -2.79
CA GLU A 127 17.03 10.99 -1.66
C GLU A 127 16.42 10.49 -0.34
N ASP A 128 15.18 9.99 -0.39
CA ASP A 128 14.49 9.42 0.78
C ASP A 128 15.17 8.14 1.28
N GLU A 129 15.61 7.27 0.38
CA GLU A 129 16.33 6.04 0.74
C GLU A 129 17.70 6.34 1.33
N ARG A 130 18.42 7.34 0.80
CA ARG A 130 19.70 7.79 1.34
C ARG A 130 19.57 8.28 2.77
N GLU A 131 18.58 9.15 3.04
CA GLU A 131 18.35 9.66 4.39
C GLU A 131 17.98 8.51 5.35
N ASN A 132 17.10 7.60 4.92
CA ASN A 132 16.72 6.43 5.71
C ASN A 132 17.92 5.52 6.02
N PHE A 133 18.78 5.26 5.04
CA PHE A 133 19.99 4.47 5.22
C PHE A 133 20.97 5.16 6.19
N LEU A 134 21.15 6.48 6.04
CA LEU A 134 22.02 7.25 6.93
C LEU A 134 21.52 7.23 8.38
N GLN A 135 20.22 7.45 8.60
CA GLN A 135 19.59 7.36 9.92
C GLN A 135 19.75 5.97 10.53
N PHE A 136 19.59 4.92 9.72
CA PHE A 136 19.84 3.54 10.15
C PHE A 136 21.30 3.34 10.60
N GLY A 137 22.26 3.78 9.77
CA GLY A 137 23.69 3.71 10.08
C GLY A 137 24.04 4.49 11.36
N LEU A 138 23.52 5.70 11.51
CA LEU A 138 23.73 6.52 12.71
C LEU A 138 23.19 5.82 13.97
N LYS A 139 21.99 5.25 13.90
CA LYS A 139 21.42 4.48 15.00
C LYS A 139 22.29 3.26 15.36
N LYS A 140 22.85 2.57 14.36
CA LYS A 140 23.78 1.45 14.58
C LYS A 140 25.06 1.92 15.26
N THR A 141 25.67 3.02 14.79
CA THR A 141 26.87 3.57 15.43
C THR A 141 26.64 3.97 16.89
N ALA A 142 25.49 4.57 17.20
CA ALA A 142 25.12 4.94 18.57
C ALA A 142 24.88 3.73 19.49
N SER A 143 24.51 2.57 18.92
CA SER A 143 24.30 1.32 19.67
C SER A 143 25.59 0.53 19.93
N LEU A 144 26.72 0.96 19.37
CA LEU A 144 28.00 0.28 19.60
C LEU A 144 28.47 0.49 21.05
N PRO A 145 29.10 -0.51 21.69
CA PRO A 145 29.64 -0.38 23.05
C PRO A 145 30.63 0.78 23.20
N LYS A 146 31.30 1.16 22.11
CA LYS A 146 32.18 2.33 22.01
C LYS A 146 31.79 3.10 20.74
N PRO A 147 30.99 4.18 20.86
CA PRO A 147 30.59 4.97 19.71
C PRO A 147 31.83 5.59 19.02
N PRO A 148 31.94 5.49 17.69
CA PRO A 148 33.03 6.12 16.95
C PRO A 148 32.90 7.65 17.02
N GLU A 149 34.03 8.35 17.18
CA GLU A 149 34.07 9.82 17.20
C GLU A 149 33.59 10.44 15.87
N LEU A 150 33.76 9.71 14.76
CA LEU A 150 33.31 10.09 13.43
C LEU A 150 32.32 9.05 12.88
N PRO A 151 31.03 9.11 13.26
CA PRO A 151 30.01 8.15 12.84
C PRO A 151 29.89 8.00 11.33
N ILE A 152 29.97 9.11 10.59
CA ILE A 152 29.85 9.10 9.12
C ILE A 152 30.98 8.29 8.48
N LYS A 153 32.24 8.51 8.89
CA LYS A 153 33.39 7.75 8.38
C LYS A 153 33.28 6.26 8.73
N TRP A 154 32.71 5.94 9.88
CA TRP A 154 32.47 4.56 10.26
C TRP A 154 31.39 3.93 9.37
N ILE A 155 30.30 4.64 9.09
CA ILE A 155 29.25 4.18 8.16
C ILE A 155 29.83 3.94 6.77
N GLU A 156 30.67 4.86 6.27
CA GLU A 156 31.36 4.72 4.99
C GLU A 156 32.29 3.50 4.96
N ALA A 157 33.00 3.19 6.04
CA ALA A 157 33.90 2.05 6.11
C ALA A 157 33.16 0.71 6.25
N HIS A 158 31.96 0.72 6.83
CA HIS A 158 31.15 -0.48 7.11
C HIS A 158 29.88 -0.55 6.24
N PHE A 159 29.86 0.17 5.10
CA PHE A 159 28.64 0.37 4.34
C PHE A 159 28.07 -0.92 3.74
N GLU A 160 28.92 -1.87 3.32
CA GLU A 160 28.46 -3.14 2.74
C GLU A 160 27.64 -3.95 3.76
N GLU A 161 28.16 -4.08 4.98
CA GLU A 161 27.48 -4.78 6.07
C GLU A 161 26.21 -4.04 6.51
N LEU A 162 26.31 -2.71 6.67
CA LEU A 162 25.16 -1.89 7.04
C LEU A 162 24.07 -1.94 5.97
N HIS A 163 24.43 -1.95 4.70
CA HIS A 163 23.49 -2.02 3.59
C HIS A 163 22.78 -3.37 3.56
N GLY A 164 23.50 -4.48 3.77
CA GLY A 164 22.91 -5.81 3.93
C GLY A 164 21.90 -5.85 5.08
N GLN A 165 22.29 -5.40 6.27
CA GLN A 165 21.41 -5.34 7.43
C GLN A 165 20.21 -4.39 7.21
N TRP A 166 20.42 -3.27 6.51
CA TRP A 166 19.36 -2.33 6.21
C TRP A 166 18.35 -2.93 5.23
N LEU A 167 18.80 -3.60 4.18
CA LEU A 167 17.94 -4.37 3.28
C LEU A 167 17.19 -5.46 4.02
N GLU A 168 17.83 -6.18 4.94
CA GLU A 168 17.15 -7.15 5.81
C GLU A 168 16.08 -6.47 6.66
N THR A 169 16.33 -5.27 7.21
CA THR A 169 15.29 -4.54 7.95
C THR A 169 14.14 -4.09 7.06
N LEU A 170 14.41 -3.72 5.80
CA LEU A 170 13.36 -3.42 4.82
C LEU A 170 12.54 -4.69 4.50
N THR A 171 13.22 -5.82 4.39
CA THR A 171 12.60 -7.13 4.08
C THR A 171 11.82 -7.69 5.27
N GLN A 172 12.34 -7.57 6.50
CA GLN A 172 11.62 -7.91 7.74
C GLN A 172 10.47 -6.96 8.02
N LYS A 173 10.52 -5.73 7.53
CA LYS A 173 9.41 -4.77 7.61
C LYS A 173 8.31 -5.06 6.59
N LEU A 174 8.52 -5.94 5.61
CA LEU A 174 7.43 -6.48 4.80
C LEU A 174 6.61 -7.44 5.68
N LYS A 175 5.67 -6.84 6.42
CA LYS A 175 4.62 -7.52 7.21
C LYS A 175 3.87 -8.59 6.42
N TYR A 176 3.93 -8.52 5.08
CA TYR A 176 3.26 -9.39 4.15
C TYR A 176 4.25 -9.90 3.10
N ASN A 177 4.28 -11.21 2.88
CA ASN A 177 4.99 -11.81 1.76
C ASN A 177 4.09 -11.78 0.51
N PHE A 178 4.14 -10.68 -0.25
CA PHE A 178 3.28 -10.51 -1.42
C PHE A 178 3.55 -11.51 -2.54
N GLU A 179 4.78 -12.03 -2.65
CA GLU A 179 5.16 -13.04 -3.66
C GLU A 179 4.46 -14.38 -3.45
N ALA A 180 4.02 -14.67 -2.22
CA ALA A 180 3.29 -15.90 -1.90
C ALA A 180 1.81 -15.86 -2.33
N PHE A 181 1.29 -14.69 -2.73
CA PHE A 181 -0.10 -14.58 -3.18
C PHE A 181 -0.25 -14.93 -4.66
N SER A 182 -1.40 -15.49 -5.00
CA SER A 182 -1.72 -15.90 -6.36
C SER A 182 -2.06 -14.71 -7.26
N GLU A 183 -1.82 -14.86 -8.57
CA GLU A 183 -2.14 -13.81 -9.56
C GLU A 183 -3.62 -13.34 -9.50
N PRO A 184 -4.63 -14.19 -9.27
CA PRO A 184 -6.01 -13.72 -9.09
C PRO A 184 -6.23 -12.80 -7.89
N GLN A 185 -5.56 -13.03 -6.76
CA GLN A 185 -5.65 -12.15 -5.58
C GLN A 185 -5.04 -10.79 -5.87
N HIS A 186 -3.88 -10.84 -6.50
CA HIS A 186 -3.17 -9.72 -7.07
C HIS A 186 -4.04 -8.90 -8.04
N GLN A 187 -4.77 -9.54 -8.96
CA GLN A 187 -5.69 -8.86 -9.87
C GLN A 187 -6.90 -8.28 -9.15
N MET A 188 -7.39 -8.93 -8.10
CA MET A 188 -8.49 -8.40 -7.28
C MET A 188 -8.11 -7.07 -6.62
N TRP A 189 -6.93 -6.98 -5.99
CA TRP A 189 -6.46 -5.74 -5.37
C TRP A 189 -6.18 -4.65 -6.41
N TYR A 190 -5.61 -5.01 -7.55
CA TYR A 190 -5.45 -4.09 -8.68
C TYR A 190 -6.78 -3.55 -9.19
N GLY A 191 -7.80 -4.39 -9.33
CA GLY A 191 -9.14 -3.98 -9.72
C GLY A 191 -9.76 -3.00 -8.73
N GLN A 192 -9.58 -3.22 -7.42
CA GLN A 192 -10.03 -2.28 -6.39
C GLN A 192 -9.32 -0.93 -6.50
N LEU A 193 -8.00 -0.94 -6.65
CA LEU A 193 -7.22 0.28 -6.87
C LEU A 193 -7.70 1.04 -8.09
N LYS A 194 -7.93 0.34 -9.22
CA LYS A 194 -8.40 0.96 -10.46
C LYS A 194 -9.75 1.66 -10.29
N VAL A 195 -10.70 1.02 -9.62
CA VAL A 195 -12.02 1.63 -9.32
C VAL A 195 -11.87 2.89 -8.48
N VAL A 196 -10.96 2.90 -7.50
CA VAL A 196 -10.69 4.07 -6.66
C VAL A 196 -10.04 5.21 -7.46
N VAL A 197 -9.11 4.87 -8.35
CA VAL A 197 -8.44 5.84 -9.24
C VAL A 197 -9.43 6.46 -10.22
N GLU A 198 -10.28 5.64 -10.86
CA GLU A 198 -11.31 6.10 -11.79
C GLU A 198 -12.37 6.99 -11.13
N ALA A 199 -12.62 6.83 -9.83
CA ALA A 199 -13.49 7.73 -9.07
C ALA A 199 -12.92 9.15 -8.93
N GLY A 200 -11.63 9.36 -9.20
CA GLY A 200 -11.00 10.67 -9.34
C GLY A 200 -10.95 11.53 -8.09
N ASN A 201 -11.26 11.00 -6.91
CA ASN A 201 -11.25 11.75 -5.66
C ASN A 201 -10.10 11.30 -4.73
N GLY A 202 -9.18 12.22 -4.43
CA GLY A 202 -8.05 11.97 -3.53
C GLY A 202 -8.46 11.44 -2.15
N THR A 203 -9.68 11.74 -1.69
CA THR A 203 -10.25 11.20 -0.44
C THR A 203 -10.44 9.69 -0.48
N SER A 204 -10.91 9.12 -1.60
CA SER A 204 -11.05 7.65 -1.70
C SER A 204 -9.69 6.97 -1.75
N LEU A 205 -8.69 7.58 -2.41
CA LEU A 205 -7.32 7.07 -2.41
C LEU A 205 -6.73 7.05 -1.00
N ARG A 206 -6.84 8.15 -0.25
CA ARG A 206 -6.41 8.17 1.17
C ARG A 206 -7.15 7.12 2.00
N GLN A 207 -8.45 6.94 1.78
CA GLN A 207 -9.23 5.95 2.51
C GLN A 207 -8.86 4.50 2.14
N PHE A 208 -8.46 4.26 0.89
CA PHE A 208 -7.96 2.97 0.41
C PHE A 208 -6.60 2.65 1.04
N PHE A 209 -5.68 3.62 1.07
CA PHE A 209 -4.35 3.47 1.67
C PHE A 209 -4.32 3.59 3.20
N LYS A 210 -5.47 3.81 3.85
CA LYS A 210 -5.56 3.79 5.31
C LYS A 210 -5.27 2.40 5.90
N ASP A 211 -5.49 1.35 5.12
CA ASP A 211 -5.11 -0.01 5.48
C ASP A 211 -3.64 -0.25 5.07
N ASP A 212 -2.82 -0.55 6.07
CA ASP A 212 -1.38 -0.79 5.90
C ASP A 212 -1.09 -1.90 4.88
N PHE A 213 -2.04 -2.83 4.71
CA PHE A 213 -1.96 -3.87 3.70
C PHE A 213 -1.87 -3.31 2.28
N TYR A 214 -2.79 -2.42 1.90
CA TYR A 214 -2.84 -1.90 0.53
C TYR A 214 -1.70 -0.95 0.24
N GLU A 215 -1.24 -0.19 1.23
CA GLU A 215 -0.05 0.65 1.09
C GLU A 215 1.20 -0.19 0.87
N CYS A 216 1.44 -1.20 1.71
CA CYS A 216 2.57 -2.13 1.54
C CYS A 216 2.48 -2.89 0.21
N TRP A 217 1.29 -3.38 -0.15
CA TRP A 217 1.07 -4.09 -1.41
C TRP A 217 1.36 -3.20 -2.60
N PHE A 218 0.84 -1.97 -2.60
CA PHE A 218 1.04 -1.03 -3.69
C PHE A 218 2.51 -0.69 -3.85
N ASN A 219 3.23 -0.43 -2.75
CA ASN A 219 4.66 -0.17 -2.77
C ASN A 219 5.46 -1.33 -3.38
N TRP A 220 5.16 -2.57 -2.99
CA TRP A 220 5.75 -3.76 -3.62
C TRP A 220 5.37 -3.85 -5.12
N ALA A 221 4.11 -3.64 -5.46
CA ALA A 221 3.59 -3.81 -6.80
C ALA A 221 4.15 -2.80 -7.80
N LYS A 222 4.53 -1.59 -7.38
CA LYS A 222 5.24 -0.60 -8.22
C LYS A 222 6.50 -1.21 -8.84
N SER A 223 7.26 -1.98 -8.06
CA SER A 223 8.51 -2.61 -8.50
C SER A 223 8.28 -3.97 -9.15
N ALA A 224 7.33 -4.75 -8.63
CA ALA A 224 7.12 -6.12 -9.07
C ALA A 224 6.22 -6.26 -10.32
N ARG A 225 5.24 -5.36 -10.52
CA ARG A 225 4.17 -5.58 -11.50
C ARG A 225 4.08 -4.51 -12.59
N ALA A 226 3.94 -4.96 -13.84
CA ALA A 226 3.91 -4.08 -15.00
C ALA A 226 2.60 -3.29 -15.15
N ASP A 227 1.47 -3.91 -14.83
CA ASP A 227 0.13 -3.29 -14.86
C ASP A 227 0.01 -2.11 -13.89
N VAL A 228 0.57 -2.24 -12.68
CA VAL A 228 0.61 -1.14 -11.70
C VAL A 228 1.50 0.01 -12.18
N ARG A 229 2.63 -0.28 -12.82
CA ARG A 229 3.48 0.77 -13.42
C ARG A 229 2.78 1.51 -14.55
N GLU A 230 2.04 0.79 -15.40
CA GLU A 230 1.23 1.42 -16.45
C GLU A 230 0.14 2.32 -15.87
N LEU A 231 -0.52 1.88 -14.80
CA LEU A 231 -1.52 2.68 -14.09
C LEU A 231 -0.92 3.98 -13.54
N LEU A 232 0.30 3.92 -12.97
CA LEU A 232 1.02 5.08 -12.46
C LEU A 232 1.35 6.11 -13.54
N VAL A 233 1.83 5.65 -14.71
CA VAL A 233 2.13 6.53 -15.85
C VAL A 233 0.88 7.29 -16.29
N ASN A 234 -0.27 6.63 -16.26
CA ASN A 234 -1.55 7.22 -16.64
C ASN A 234 -2.18 8.09 -15.54
N ASN A 235 -1.74 7.98 -14.28
CA ASN A 235 -2.36 8.62 -13.12
C ASN A 235 -1.30 9.16 -12.14
N PRO A 236 -0.69 10.32 -12.42
CA PRO A 236 0.41 10.87 -11.60
C PRO A 236 -0.02 11.23 -10.16
N ILE A 237 -1.32 11.40 -9.89
CA ILE A 237 -1.86 11.61 -8.53
C ILE A 237 -1.52 10.47 -7.56
N LEU A 238 -1.17 9.29 -8.07
CA LEU A 238 -0.72 8.14 -7.28
C LEU A 238 0.74 8.24 -6.81
N LEU A 239 1.53 9.16 -7.40
CA LEU A 239 2.94 9.40 -7.06
C LEU A 239 3.09 10.52 -6.03
N GLU A 240 2.17 11.48 -5.99
CA GLU A 240 2.27 12.68 -5.15
C GLU A 240 1.77 12.47 -3.72
N GLY A 241 1.17 11.31 -3.41
CA GLY A 241 0.53 11.09 -2.13
C GLY A 241 1.48 10.58 -1.05
N ASN A 242 1.85 11.45 -0.13
CA ASN A 242 2.12 11.04 1.24
C ASN A 242 0.77 10.64 1.86
N TYR A 243 0.48 9.34 1.89
CA TYR A 243 -0.82 8.80 2.33
C TYR A 243 -0.89 8.48 3.83
N GLY A 244 0.16 8.85 4.59
CA GLY A 244 0.25 8.74 6.04
C GLY A 244 -0.52 9.78 6.83
#